data_AF-A0A940NZ84-F1
#
_entry.id   AF-A0A940NZ84-F1
#
_cell.length_a   1.000
_cell.length_b   1.000
_cell.length_c   1.000
_cell.angle_alpha   90.00
_cell.angle_beta   90.00
_cell.angle_gamma   90.00
#
_symmetry.space_group_name_H-M   'P 1'
#
loop_
_entity.id
_entity.type
_entity.pdbx_description
1 polymer ?
#
loop_
_entity_poly.entity_id
_entity_poly.type
_entity_poly.pdbx_seq_one_letter_code
_entity_poly.pdbx_strand_id
1 'polypeptide(L)' 'EDTLLYGVEVKFYNMEVEVDSHLESKHKGLYIIGDGSGITHSLSHASASGVHVARDIVQ' A
#
# COMPACT_ATOMS: atom_id res chain seq x y z
N GLU A 1 5.94 -38.40 15.68
CA GLU A 1 5.70 -37.69 14.42
C GLU A 1 4.92 -36.46 14.77
N ASP A 2 5.54 -35.29 14.69
CA ASP A 2 4.90 -34.02 15.04
C ASP A 2 4.28 -33.43 13.77
N THR A 3 2.95 -33.34 13.74
CA THR A 3 2.22 -32.73 12.62
C THR A 3 2.22 -31.22 12.79
N LEU A 4 2.85 -30.50 11.86
CA LEU A 4 2.79 -29.04 11.80
C LEU A 4 1.49 -28.60 11.11
N LEU A 5 0.64 -27.86 11.81
CA LEU A 5 -0.50 -27.19 11.19
C LEU A 5 -0.01 -25.94 10.46
N TYR A 6 -0.30 -25.85 9.16
CA TYR A 6 -0.08 -24.66 8.36
C TYR A 6 -1.42 -24.19 7.76
N GLY A 7 -1.59 -22.88 7.70
CA GLY A 7 -2.76 -22.23 7.12
C GLY A 7 -2.36 -20.93 6.46
N VAL A 8 -3.10 -20.51 5.43
CA VAL A 8 -2.88 -19.23 4.76
C VAL A 8 -3.56 -18.14 5.59
N GLU A 9 -2.79 -17.11 5.96
CA GLU A 9 -3.35 -15.89 6.52
C GLU A 9 -3.86 -15.00 5.39
N VAL A 10 -5.11 -14.55 5.50
CA VAL A 10 -5.75 -13.69 4.51
C VAL A 10 -6.36 -12.48 5.22
N LYS A 11 -6.09 -11.29 4.70
CA LYS A 11 -6.74 -10.04 5.12
C LYS A 11 -7.93 -9.77 4.20
N PHE A 12 -9.14 -9.88 4.74
CA PHE A 12 -10.38 -9.67 3.96
C PHE A 12 -10.77 -8.20 3.78
N TYR A 13 -10.27 -7.29 4.64
CA TYR A 13 -10.68 -5.89 4.65
C TYR A 13 -9.48 -4.94 4.61
N ASN A 14 -9.41 -4.17 3.51
CA ASN A 14 -8.85 -2.82 3.39
C ASN A 14 -9.23 -1.84 4.51
N MET A 15 -8.31 -1.19 5.23
CA MET A 15 -8.58 0.21 5.60
C MET A 15 -7.98 1.06 4.50
N GLU A 16 -8.81 1.78 3.75
CA GLU A 16 -8.36 2.70 2.72
C GLU A 16 -8.13 4.07 3.34
N VAL A 17 -6.91 4.59 3.18
CA VAL A 17 -6.55 5.93 3.65
C VAL A 17 -6.95 6.92 2.58
N GLU A 18 -7.66 7.98 2.99
CA GLU A 18 -8.03 9.06 2.08
C GLU A 18 -6.78 9.83 1.63
N VAL A 19 -6.58 9.87 0.30
CA VAL A 19 -5.47 10.56 -0.37
C VAL A 19 -5.99 11.25 -1.63
N ASP A 20 -5.21 12.17 -2.18
CA ASP A 20 -5.49 12.82 -3.44
C ASP A 20 -4.96 12.04 -4.66
N SER A 21 -4.97 12.67 -5.85
CA SER A 21 -4.48 12.06 -7.09
C SER A 21 -2.96 11.83 -7.13
N HIS A 22 -2.20 12.43 -6.21
CA HIS A 22 -0.75 12.26 -6.06
C HIS A 22 -0.41 11.22 -4.97
N LEU A 23 -1.43 10.58 -4.38
CA LEU A 23 -1.29 9.70 -3.22
C LEU A 23 -0.79 10.44 -1.97
N GLU A 24 -0.99 11.76 -1.94
CA GLU A 24 -0.69 12.61 -0.79
C GLU A 24 -1.89 12.63 0.16
N SER A 25 -1.61 12.53 1.46
CA SER A 25 -2.64 12.68 2.49
C SER A 25 -3.08 14.14 2.61
N LYS A 26 -4.09 14.41 3.46
CA LYS A 26 -4.44 15.79 3.86
C LYS A 26 -3.27 16.60 4.46
N HIS A 27 -2.19 15.94 4.86
CA HIS A 27 -0.98 16.56 5.36
C HIS A 27 0.06 16.65 4.24
N LYS A 28 0.41 17.88 3.87
CA LYS A 28 1.40 18.16 2.84
C LYS A 28 2.76 17.54 3.17
N GLY A 29 3.38 16.90 2.19
CA GLY A 29 4.62 16.14 2.25
C GLY A 29 4.47 14.72 2.79
N LEU A 30 3.26 14.29 3.16
CA LEU A 30 3.01 12.94 3.69
C LEU A 30 2.23 12.11 2.67
N TYR A 31 2.95 11.18 2.04
CA TYR A 31 2.42 10.25 1.04
C TYR A 31 2.11 8.88 1.65
N ILE A 32 1.04 8.24 1.19
CA ILE A 32 0.62 6.92 1.66
C ILE A 32 0.56 5.96 0.47
N ILE A 33 1.44 4.96 0.47
CA ILE A 33 1.63 4.01 -0.64
C ILE A 33 1.79 2.58 -0.14
N GLY A 34 1.74 1.60 -1.06
CA GLY A 34 1.88 0.18 -0.73
C GLY A 34 0.65 -0.39 -0.03
N ASP A 35 0.78 -1.55 0.59
CA ASP A 35 -0.36 -2.26 1.22
C ASP A 35 -1.04 -1.41 2.31
N GLY A 36 -0.27 -0.61 3.04
CA GLY A 36 -0.76 0.28 4.10
C GLY A 36 -1.68 1.42 3.62
N SER A 37 -1.72 1.71 2.31
CA SER A 37 -2.69 2.68 1.76
C SER A 37 -4.10 2.13 1.67
N GLY A 38 -4.25 0.80 1.60
CA GLY A 38 -5.52 0.13 1.31
C GLY A 38 -6.01 0.21 -0.13
N ILE A 39 -5.45 1.11 -0.95
CA ILE A 39 -5.72 1.28 -2.40
C ILE A 39 -5.01 0.19 -3.22
N THR A 40 -3.95 -0.36 -2.65
CA THR A 40 -3.06 -1.27 -3.34
C THR A 40 -3.47 -2.71 -3.12
N HIS A 41 -3.61 -3.49 -4.21
CA HIS A 41 -4.11 -4.88 -4.14
C HIS A 41 -3.10 -5.92 -4.66
N SER A 42 -1.88 -5.51 -5.00
CA SER A 42 -0.84 -6.41 -5.48
C SER A 42 0.55 -5.84 -5.27
N LEU A 43 1.55 -6.71 -5.28
CA LEU A 43 2.96 -6.32 -5.21
C LEU A 43 3.36 -5.39 -6.37
N SER A 44 2.83 -5.64 -7.58
CA SER A 44 3.09 -4.79 -8.74
C SER A 44 2.46 -3.42 -8.59
N HIS A 45 1.24 -3.34 -8.05
CA HIS A 45 0.57 -2.07 -7.77
C HIS A 45 1.34 -1.29 -6.68
N ALA A 46 1.81 -1.95 -5.62
CA ALA A 46 2.62 -1.34 -4.57
C ALA A 46 3.92 -0.78 -5.12
N SER A 47 4.60 -1.55 -5.97
CA SER A 47 5.83 -1.11 -6.61
C SER A 47 5.61 0.08 -7.55
N ALA A 48 4.54 0.07 -8.35
CA ALA A 48 4.19 1.16 -9.24
C ALA A 48 3.86 2.45 -8.47
N SER A 49 3.11 2.36 -7.38
CA SER A 49 2.79 3.51 -6.52
C SER A 49 4.05 4.17 -5.93
N GLY A 50 5.05 3.37 -5.54
CA GLY A 50 6.32 3.88 -5.04
C GLY A 50 7.11 4.66 -6.10
N VAL A 51 7.19 4.15 -7.33
CA VAL A 51 7.85 4.87 -8.43
C VAL A 51 7.09 6.15 -8.79
N HIS A 52 5.76 6.13 -8.74
CA HIS A 52 4.94 7.30 -9.01
C HIS A 52 5.19 8.42 -7.99
N VAL A 53 5.10 8.13 -6.70
CA VAL A 53 5.36 9.11 -5.62
C VAL A 53 6.82 9.57 -5.62
N ALA A 54 7.78 8.67 -5.87
CA ALA A 54 9.18 9.07 -5.95
C ALA A 54 9.42 10.11 -7.07
N ARG A 55 8.69 10.02 -8.19
CA ARG A 55 8.76 11.02 -9.27
C ARG A 55 8.10 12.33 -8.87
N ASP A 56 7.00 12.28 -8.15
CA ASP A 56 6.31 13.47 -7.64
C ASP A 56 7.18 14.26 -6.66
N ILE A 57 7.94 13.57 -5.80
CA ILE A 57 8.83 14.19 -4.80
C ILE A 57 10.06 14.86 -5.43
N VAL A 58 10.61 14.32 -6.52
CA VAL A 58 11.87 14.78 -7.13
C VAL A 58 11.69 15.75 -8.30
N GLN A 59 10.45 15.97 -8.77
CA GLN A 59 10.12 16.96 -9.80
C GLN A 59 9.93 18.35 -9.21
#